data_AF-A0A7J6WUF6-F1
#
_entry.id   AF-A0A7J6WUF6-F1
#
_cell.length_a   1.000
_cell.length_b   1.000
_cell.length_c   1.000
_cell.angle_alpha   90.00
_cell.angle_beta   90.00
_cell.angle_gamma   90.00
#
_symmetry.space_group_name_H-M   'P 1'
#
loop_
_entity.id
_entity.type
_entity.pdbx_description
1 polymer ?
#
loop_
_entity_poly.entity_id
_entity_poly.type
_entity_poly.pdbx_seq_one_letter_code
_entity_poly.pdbx_strand_id
1 'polypeptide(L)' 'MWGNLTDRIGVLGIDQLLFRYLKYLTKKYLKKHNVRDWLRVIASNKDRNVYELRYFNIAENEAEEED' A
#
# COMPACT_ATOMS: atom_id res chain seq x y z
N MET A 1 9.51 -25.51 5.32
CA MET A 1 10.55 -24.46 5.19
C MET A 1 10.22 -23.66 3.93
N TRP A 2 9.02 -23.10 3.85
CA TRP A 2 8.65 -21.74 4.29
C TRP A 2 9.41 -20.64 3.56
N GLY A 3 8.79 -20.11 2.51
CA GLY A 3 8.95 -18.72 2.10
C GLY A 3 7.53 -18.17 1.95
N ASN A 4 7.07 -17.41 2.95
CA ASN A 4 5.76 -16.76 2.91
C ASN A 4 5.65 -15.94 1.62
N LEU A 5 4.55 -16.09 0.88
CA LEU A 5 4.16 -15.20 -0.20
C LEU A 5 4.13 -13.78 0.38
N THR A 6 5.20 -13.02 0.19
CA THR A 6 5.34 -11.71 0.83
C THR A 6 4.52 -10.69 0.06
N ASP A 7 3.59 -10.02 0.73
CA ASP A 7 2.79 -8.87 0.26
C ASP A 7 3.62 -7.59 -0.04
N ARG A 8 4.88 -7.75 -0.47
CA ARG A 8 5.87 -6.68 -0.54
C ARG A 8 6.27 -6.41 -1.99
N ILE A 9 6.10 -5.16 -2.40
CA ILE A 9 6.60 -4.67 -3.69
C ILE A 9 8.00 -4.11 -3.44
N GLY A 10 9.01 -4.92 -3.73
CA GLY A 10 10.41 -4.49 -3.75
C GLY A 10 10.76 -4.00 -5.15
N VAL A 11 11.17 -2.74 -5.28
CA VAL A 11 11.66 -2.22 -6.56
C VAL A 11 13.13 -1.89 -6.42
N LEU A 12 13.96 -2.66 -7.11
CA LEU A 12 15.42 -2.58 -7.02
C LEU A 12 15.95 -1.46 -7.93
N GLY A 13 16.93 -0.70 -7.44
CA GLY A 13 17.80 0.15 -8.27
C GLY A 13 17.20 1.44 -8.83
N ILE A 14 16.07 1.94 -8.31
CA ILE A 14 15.47 3.21 -8.75
C ILE A 14 15.77 4.38 -7.82
N ASP A 15 16.01 5.54 -8.43
CA ASP A 15 16.15 6.82 -7.76
C ASP A 15 14.94 7.18 -6.88
N GLN A 16 15.15 7.94 -5.81
CA GLN A 16 14.11 8.33 -4.87
C GLN A 16 12.95 9.13 -5.53
N LEU A 17 13.20 9.83 -6.64
CA LEU A 17 12.14 10.49 -7.43
C LEU A 17 11.23 9.46 -8.13
N LEU A 18 11.80 8.40 -8.71
CA LEU A 18 11.03 7.32 -9.32
C LEU A 18 10.22 6.54 -8.29
N PHE A 19 10.76 6.39 -7.08
CA PHE A 19 10.04 5.76 -5.96
C PHE A 19 8.79 6.56 -5.56
N ARG A 20 8.91 7.90 -5.43
CA ARG A 20 7.76 8.78 -5.21
C ARG A 20 6.74 8.69 -6.35
N TYR A 21 7.22 8.58 -7.58
CA TYR A 21 6.35 8.44 -8.75
C TYR A 21 5.59 7.12 -8.76
N LEU A 22 6.21 6.01 -8.35
CA LEU A 22 5.55 4.71 -8.24
C LEU A 22 4.36 4.75 -7.27
N LYS A 23 4.52 5.40 -6.11
CA LYS A 23 3.42 5.61 -5.15
C LYS A 23 2.26 6.40 -5.77
N TYR A 24 2.57 7.36 -6.63
CA TYR A 24 1.54 8.14 -7.33
C TYR A 24 0.79 7.26 -8.34
N LEU A 25 1.51 6.48 -9.15
CA LEU A 25 0.90 5.58 -10.14
C LEU A 25 0.00 4.54 -9.49
N THR A 26 0.45 3.90 -8.41
CA THR A 26 -0.36 2.90 -7.70
C THR A 26 -1.62 3.52 -7.11
N LYS A 27 -1.53 4.70 -6.50
CA LYS A 27 -2.73 5.43 -6.03
C LYS A 27 -3.69 5.82 -7.16
N LYS A 28 -3.16 6.24 -8.32
CA LYS A 28 -3.97 6.57 -9.50
C LYS A 28 -4.72 5.34 -10.02
N TYR A 29 -4.06 4.18 -10.04
CA TYR A 29 -4.67 2.90 -10.40
C TYR A 29 -5.78 2.51 -9.41
N LEU A 30 -5.53 2.59 -8.10
CA LEU A 30 -6.54 2.26 -7.07
C LEU A 30 -7.79 3.15 -7.18
N LYS A 31 -7.63 4.45 -7.52
CA LYS A 31 -8.79 5.33 -7.76
C LYS A 31 -9.53 4.94 -9.04
N LYS A 32 -8.82 4.67 -10.14
CA LYS A 32 -9.44 4.28 -11.41
C LYS A 32 -10.31 3.02 -11.27
N HIS A 33 -9.91 2.08 -10.43
CA HIS A 33 -10.63 0.83 -10.17
C HIS A 33 -11.56 0.89 -8.95
N ASN A 34 -11.74 2.06 -8.32
CA ASN A 34 -12.55 2.27 -7.13
C ASN A 34 -12.25 1.32 -5.94
N VAL A 35 -11.00 0.91 -5.76
CA VAL A 35 -10.57 -0.03 -4.69
C VAL A 35 -9.91 0.66 -3.50
N ARG A 36 -10.09 1.99 -3.38
CA ARG A 36 -9.46 2.79 -2.32
C ARG A 36 -10.06 2.56 -0.94
N ASP A 37 -11.28 2.05 -0.88
CA ASP A 37 -11.99 1.80 0.38
C ASP A 37 -11.52 0.50 1.04
N TRP A 38 -10.92 -0.41 0.25
CA TRP A 38 -10.41 -1.68 0.75
C TRP A 38 -8.89 -1.74 0.85
N LEU A 39 -8.14 -0.91 0.10
CA LEU A 39 -6.67 -1.00 0.01
C LEU A 39 -5.95 0.34 0.19
N ARG A 40 -4.85 0.31 0.95
CA ARG A 40 -3.94 1.45 1.17
C ARG A 40 -2.50 1.08 0.83
N VAL A 41 -1.80 2.02 0.17
CA VAL A 41 -0.34 1.97 -0.05
C VAL A 41 0.39 2.63 1.13
N ILE A 42 1.29 1.88 1.78
CA ILE A 42 2.11 2.33 2.92
C ILE A 42 3.60 2.20 2.56
N ALA A 43 4.39 3.19 2.96
CA ALA A 43 5.85 3.09 2.88
C ALA A 43 6.35 2.29 4.08
N SER A 44 7.23 1.32 3.86
CA SER A 44 7.85 0.61 4.97
C SER A 44 8.80 1.55 5.73
N ASN A 45 8.70 1.58 7.07
CA ASN A 45 9.56 2.42 7.90
C ASN A 45 11.01 1.91 7.95
N LYS A 46 11.22 0.60 7.78
CA LYS A 46 12.55 -0.01 7.77
C LYS A 46 13.27 0.22 6.44
N ASP A 47 12.56 0.03 5.34
CA ASP A 47 13.11 0.12 4.00
C ASP A 47 12.41 1.23 3.21
N ARG A 48 13.11 2.36 3.01
CA ARG A 48 12.59 3.51 2.22
C ARG A 48 12.26 3.15 0.76
N ASN A 49 12.72 1.98 0.30
CA ASN A 49 12.57 1.46 -1.04
C ASN A 49 11.56 0.30 -1.10
N VAL A 50 10.63 0.21 -0.13
CA VAL A 50 9.58 -0.80 -0.14
C VAL A 50 8.23 -0.15 0.11
N TYR A 51 7.27 -0.45 -0.77
CA TYR A 51 5.86 -0.17 -0.54
C TYR A 51 5.11 -1.45 -0.24
N GLU A 52 4.19 -1.35 0.71
CA GLU A 52 3.28 -2.41 1.11
C GLU A 52 1.85 -1.98 0.79
N LEU A 53 1.06 -2.91 0.25
CA LEU A 53 -0.39 -2.77 0.15
C LEU A 53 -1.01 -3.42 1.37
N ARG A 54 -1.87 -2.69 2.07
CA ARG A 54 -2.60 -3.21 3.24
C ARG A 54 -4.10 -3.06 3.06
N TYR A 55 -4.84 -4.05 3.53
CA TYR A 55 -6.28 -3.97 3.64
C TYR A 55 -6.68 -3.04 4.80
N PHE A 56 -7.78 -2.31 4.66
CA PHE A 56 -8.42 -1.66 5.80
C PHE A 56 -9.11 -2.70 6.68
N ASN A 57 -9.07 -2.50 7.99
CA ASN A 57 -9.74 -3.38 8.94
C ASN A 57 -11.20 -2.90 9.08
N ILE A 58 -12.11 -3.49 8.30
CA ILE A 58 -13.50 -3.01 8.17
C ILE A 58 -14.26 -3.13 9.50
N ALA A 59 -13.85 -4.05 10.39
CA ALA A 59 -14.45 -4.24 11.71
C ALA A 59 -14.28 -3.04 12.68
N GLU A 60 -13.38 -2.10 12.39
CA GLU A 60 -13.15 -0.91 13.24
C GLU A 60 -13.90 0.32 12.73
N ASN A 61 -14.35 0.33 11.46
CA ASN A 61 -15.02 1.48 10.84
C ASN A 61 -16.54 1.50 11.09
N GLU A 62 -17.16 0.39 11.52
CA GLU A 62 -18.56 0.36 11.93
C GLU A 62 -18.78 0.93 13.34
N ALA A 63 -17.71 1.04 14.16
CA ALA A 63 -17.78 1.60 15.52
C ALA A 63 -17.59 3.13 15.55
N GLU A 64 -17.16 3.76 14.46
CA GLU A 64 -16.93 5.22 14.37
C GLU A 64 -18.06 5.97 13.61
N GLU A 65 -19.09 5.28 13.10
CA GLU A 65 -20.26 5.91 12.46
C GLU A 65 -21.46 6.12 13.43
N GLU A 66 -21.31 5.79 14.73
CA GLU A 66 -22.34 5.99 15.77
C GLU A 66 -22.09 7.13 16.78
N ASP A 67 -21.05 7.97 16.63
CA ASP A 67 -20.82 9.17 17.47
C ASP A 67 -20.88 10.51 16.70
#